data_AF-A0A3D8JZ44-F1
#
_entry.id   AF-A0A3D8JZ44-F1
#
_cell.length_a   1.000
_cell.length_b   1.000
_cell.length_c   1.000
_cell.angle_alpha   90.00
_cell.angle_beta   90.00
_cell.angle_gamma   90.00
#
_symmetry.space_group_name_H-M   'P 1'
#
loop_
_entity.id
_entity.type
_entity.pdbx_description
1 polymer ?
#
loop_
_entity_poly.entity_id
_entity_poly.type
_entity_poly.pdbx_seq_one_letter_code
_entity_poly.pdbx_strand_id
1 'polypeptide(L)'
;MSGAGGGGGFGAPTGTCETLVIDTQLSSPKPDVVATIEVGELLGVRIETAGPTITVVVTKDGQIAGGLAVPLLQRLRQCIEDGTQYTARVTAKKDGLVRVRVSAIRL
;
A
#
# COMPACT_ATOMS: atom_id res chain seq x y z
N MET A 1 -31.96 27.34 23.81
CA MET A 1 -30.88 27.59 22.84
C MET A 1 -30.67 26.30 22.06
N SER A 2 -31.08 26.28 20.79
CA SER A 2 -31.00 25.10 19.94
C SER A 2 -29.80 25.24 19.00
N GLY A 3 -28.92 24.25 19.02
CA GLY A 3 -27.71 24.23 18.19
C GLY A 3 -27.20 22.81 18.02
N ALA A 4 -28.03 21.93 17.46
CA ALA A 4 -27.60 20.62 16.98
C ALA A 4 -26.87 20.82 15.64
N GLY A 5 -25.53 20.94 15.71
CA GLY A 5 -24.66 20.96 14.53
C GLY A 5 -24.48 19.55 13.99
N GLY A 6 -25.32 19.17 13.03
CA GLY A 6 -25.09 18.01 12.18
C GLY A 6 -24.15 18.35 11.01
N GLY A 7 -23.47 17.32 10.50
CA GLY A 7 -22.98 17.31 9.12
C GLY A 7 -21.46 17.29 8.98
N GLY A 8 -20.92 16.08 8.87
CA GLY A 8 -19.53 15.85 8.48
C GLY A 8 -19.20 14.38 8.34
N GLY A 9 -20.16 13.56 7.92
CA GLY A 9 -19.92 12.17 7.57
C GLY A 9 -19.12 12.11 6.28
N PHE A 10 -17.80 12.33 6.36
CA PHE A 10 -16.90 11.76 5.37
C PHE A 10 -17.10 10.25 5.51
N GLY A 11 -17.82 9.66 4.54
CA GLY A 11 -17.93 8.22 4.44
C GLY A 11 -16.52 7.68 4.35
N ALA A 12 -15.95 7.28 5.49
CA ALA A 12 -14.77 6.46 5.52
C ALA A 12 -15.07 5.29 4.58
N PRO A 13 -14.13 4.87 3.72
CA PRO A 13 -14.34 3.68 2.92
C PRO A 13 -14.85 2.60 3.87
N THR A 14 -16.05 2.08 3.61
CA THR A 14 -16.81 1.23 4.54
C THR A 14 -16.14 -0.12 4.82
N GLY A 15 -14.92 -0.32 4.29
CA GLY A 15 -14.06 -1.46 4.57
C GLY A 15 -13.16 -1.23 5.78
N THR A 16 -13.10 -2.25 6.62
CA THR A 16 -12.07 -2.38 7.66
C THR A 16 -10.69 -2.58 7.04
N CYS A 17 -9.62 -2.37 7.80
CA CYS A 17 -8.25 -2.54 7.31
C CYS A 17 -8.00 -3.97 6.75
N GLU A 18 -8.66 -4.97 7.31
CA GLU A 18 -8.56 -6.38 6.88
C GLU A 18 -9.23 -6.65 5.52
N THR A 19 -10.12 -5.76 5.09
CA THR A 19 -10.85 -5.86 3.80
C THR A 19 -10.28 -4.93 2.72
N LEU A 20 -9.31 -4.10 3.06
CA LEU A 20 -8.69 -3.18 2.12
C LEU A 20 -7.87 -3.95 1.09
N VAL A 21 -8.27 -3.84 -0.18
CA VAL A 21 -7.56 -4.40 -1.33
C VAL A 21 -7.26 -3.28 -2.32
N ILE A 22 -6.02 -3.20 -2.77
CA ILE A 22 -5.56 -2.17 -3.71
C ILE A 22 -4.80 -2.85 -4.84
N ASP A 23 -5.34 -2.74 -6.06
CA ASP A 23 -4.63 -3.11 -7.28
C ASP A 23 -3.93 -1.88 -7.84
N THR A 24 -2.60 -1.94 -8.01
CA THR A 24 -1.81 -0.80 -8.47
C THR A 24 -0.53 -1.23 -9.17
N GLN A 25 0.13 -0.27 -9.79
CA GLN A 25 1.51 -0.39 -10.24
C GLN A 25 2.46 0.21 -9.19
N LEU A 26 3.68 -0.33 -9.09
CA LEU A 26 4.75 0.31 -8.33
C LEU A 26 5.07 1.68 -8.95
N SER A 27 5.25 2.69 -8.09
CA SER A 27 5.81 3.98 -8.47
C SER A 27 7.33 3.94 -8.34
N SER A 28 8.02 4.55 -9.32
CA SER A 28 9.48 4.62 -9.37
C SER A 28 10.17 3.26 -9.07
N PRO A 29 9.86 2.20 -9.84
CA PRO A 29 10.43 0.88 -9.62
C PRO A 29 11.97 0.92 -9.69
N LYS A 30 12.63 0.30 -8.71
CA LYS A 30 14.09 0.16 -8.70
C LYS A 30 14.50 -1.01 -9.61
N PRO A 31 15.22 -0.78 -10.72
CA PRO A 31 15.44 -1.81 -11.74
C PRO A 31 16.18 -3.05 -11.24
N ASP A 32 17.16 -2.87 -10.35
CA ASP A 32 17.96 -3.91 -9.72
C ASP A 32 17.11 -4.87 -8.87
N VAL A 33 16.19 -4.33 -8.07
CA VAL A 33 15.26 -5.14 -7.26
C VAL A 33 14.14 -5.71 -8.12
N VAL A 34 13.59 -4.94 -9.06
CA VAL A 34 12.53 -5.41 -9.95
C VAL A 34 12.99 -6.54 -10.85
N ALA A 35 14.27 -6.58 -11.23
CA ALA A 35 14.82 -7.69 -12.01
C ALA A 35 14.62 -9.05 -11.33
N THR A 36 14.69 -9.11 -9.99
CA THR A 36 14.60 -10.35 -9.21
C THR A 36 13.16 -10.75 -8.83
N ILE A 37 12.19 -9.86 -9.00
CA ILE A 37 10.78 -10.11 -8.64
C ILE A 37 10.09 -10.97 -9.70
N GLU A 38 9.32 -11.96 -9.27
CA GLU A 38 8.51 -12.83 -10.14
C GLU A 38 7.00 -12.61 -9.99
N VAL A 39 6.24 -12.98 -11.04
CA VAL A 39 4.77 -12.93 -10.99
C VAL A 39 4.25 -14.00 -10.04
N GLY A 40 3.32 -13.62 -9.17
CA GLY A 40 2.75 -14.48 -8.14
C GLY A 40 3.43 -14.36 -6.78
N GLU A 41 4.62 -13.75 -6.73
CA GLU A 41 5.40 -13.57 -5.52
C GLU A 41 4.71 -12.63 -4.52
N LEU A 42 4.93 -12.88 -3.22
CA LEU A 42 4.49 -12.03 -2.13
C LEU A 42 5.63 -11.12 -1.67
N LEU A 43 5.40 -9.81 -1.77
CA LEU A 43 6.35 -8.78 -1.36
C LEU A 43 5.89 -8.14 -0.05
N GLY A 44 6.85 -7.58 0.69
CA GLY A 44 6.57 -6.83 1.90
C GLY A 44 5.96 -5.48 1.58
N VAL A 45 5.10 -4.98 2.47
CA VAL A 45 4.58 -3.60 2.41
C VAL A 45 4.92 -2.94 3.73
N ARG A 46 5.58 -1.78 3.68
CA ARG A 46 5.93 -1.03 4.90
C ARG A 46 5.88 0.46 4.67
N ILE A 47 5.85 1.19 5.79
CA ILE A 47 6.02 2.64 5.78
C ILE A 47 7.52 2.95 5.74
N GLU A 48 7.89 3.88 4.86
CA GLU A 48 9.24 4.41 4.76
C GLU A 48 9.20 5.93 4.97
N THR A 49 10.07 6.41 5.84
CA THR A 49 10.20 7.83 6.17
C THR A 49 11.47 8.38 5.55
N ALA A 50 11.34 9.26 4.57
CA ALA A 50 12.44 9.98 3.95
C ALA A 50 12.36 11.47 4.33
N GLY A 51 13.03 11.82 5.44
CA GLY A 51 12.96 13.16 6.02
C GLY A 51 11.54 13.50 6.49
N PRO A 52 10.93 14.61 6.02
CA PRO A 52 9.56 14.97 6.39
C PRO A 52 8.49 14.16 5.64
N THR A 53 8.88 13.36 4.65
CA THR A 53 7.93 12.64 3.78
C THR A 53 7.75 11.21 4.26
N ILE A 54 6.51 10.84 4.55
CA ILE A 54 6.13 9.47 4.89
C ILE A 54 5.45 8.85 3.67
N THR A 55 5.96 7.71 3.22
CA THR A 55 5.44 6.99 2.05
C THR A 55 5.21 5.52 2.38
N VAL A 56 4.40 4.83 1.59
CA VAL A 56 4.29 3.37 1.65
C VAL A 56 5.09 2.78 0.49
N VAL A 57 5.96 1.83 0.82
CA VAL A 57 6.84 1.16 -0.14
C VAL A 57 6.59 -0.33 -0.16
N VAL A 58 6.89 -0.94 -1.31
CA VAL A 58 6.94 -2.39 -1.47
C VAL A 58 8.39 -2.83 -1.38
N THR A 59 8.65 -3.90 -0.61
CA THR A 59 9.98 -4.42 -0.37
C THR A 59 10.12 -5.88 -0.79
N LYS A 60 11.30 -6.22 -1.30
CA LYS A 60 11.74 -7.59 -1.58
C LYS A 60 12.96 -7.86 -0.73
N ASP A 61 12.89 -8.85 0.16
CA ASP A 61 13.98 -9.25 1.06
C ASP A 61 14.63 -8.05 1.81
N GLY A 62 13.79 -7.09 2.23
CA GLY A 62 14.22 -5.87 2.93
C GLY A 62 14.67 -4.71 2.03
N GLN A 63 14.87 -4.94 0.73
CA GLN A 63 15.21 -3.91 -0.25
C GLN A 63 13.95 -3.27 -0.84
N ILE A 64 13.96 -1.95 -1.03
CA ILE A 64 12.82 -1.22 -1.61
C ILE A 64 12.73 -1.51 -3.12
N ALA A 65 11.64 -2.14 -3.53
CA ALA A 65 11.34 -2.40 -4.94
C ALA A 65 10.70 -1.18 -5.62
N GLY A 66 9.95 -0.37 -4.87
CA GLY A 66 9.28 0.83 -5.37
C GLY A 66 8.30 1.39 -4.35
N GLY A 67 7.75 2.57 -4.64
CA GLY A 67 6.68 3.17 -3.85
C GLY A 67 5.29 2.71 -4.29
N LEU A 68 4.29 3.11 -3.51
CA LEU A 68 2.88 3.04 -3.90
C LEU A 68 2.34 4.45 -4.10
N ALA A 69 1.76 4.72 -5.26
CA ALA A 69 1.08 5.98 -5.58
C ALA A 69 -0.38 5.70 -5.94
N VAL A 70 -1.24 5.66 -4.91
CA VAL A 70 -2.67 5.29 -5.05
C VAL A 70 -3.57 6.27 -4.30
N PRO A 71 -4.84 6.46 -4.72
CA PRO A 71 -5.76 7.36 -4.02
C PRO A 71 -5.98 6.99 -2.55
N LEU A 72 -5.93 5.69 -2.23
CA LEU A 72 -6.13 5.14 -0.89
C LEU A 72 -4.84 5.07 -0.04
N LEU A 73 -3.76 5.75 -0.45
CA LEU A 73 -2.45 5.65 0.22
C LEU A 73 -2.51 6.09 1.69
N GLN A 74 -3.26 7.16 1.98
CA GLN A 74 -3.46 7.64 3.37
C GLN A 74 -4.17 6.59 4.23
N ARG A 75 -5.20 5.92 3.68
CA ARG A 75 -5.93 4.85 4.38
C ARG A 75 -5.03 3.63 4.61
N LEU A 76 -4.26 3.23 3.61
CA LEU A 76 -3.29 2.14 3.73
C LEU A 76 -2.24 2.45 4.81
N ARG A 77 -1.68 3.66 4.81
CA ARG A 77 -0.73 4.11 5.83
C ARG A 77 -1.33 4.02 7.23
N GLN A 78 -2.51 4.62 7.43
CA GLN A 78 -3.19 4.58 8.73
C GLN A 78 -3.40 3.14 9.21
N CYS A 79 -3.86 2.24 8.33
CA CYS A 79 -4.06 0.85 8.71
C CYS A 79 -2.75 0.14 9.12
N ILE A 80 -1.63 0.45 8.48
CA ILE A 80 -0.31 -0.06 8.86
C ILE A 80 0.13 0.50 10.21
N GLU A 81 -0.09 1.80 10.45
CA GLU A 81 0.19 2.47 11.73
C GLU A 81 -0.66 1.90 12.88
N ASP A 82 -1.91 1.52 12.58
CA ASP A 82 -2.84 0.87 13.52
C ASP A 82 -2.50 -0.62 13.77
N GLY A 83 -1.46 -1.16 13.12
CA GLY A 83 -0.94 -2.51 13.35
C GLY A 83 -1.39 -3.57 12.36
N THR A 84 -2.17 -3.22 11.33
CA THR A 84 -2.55 -4.17 10.26
C THR A 84 -1.37 -4.40 9.34
N GLN A 85 -0.97 -5.67 9.18
CA GLN A 85 0.10 -6.03 8.25
C GLN A 85 -0.45 -6.27 6.84
N TYR A 86 0.30 -5.85 5.83
CA TYR A 86 -0.05 -6.00 4.42
C TYR A 86 1.05 -6.70 3.64
N THR A 87 0.65 -7.43 2.61
CA THR A 87 1.54 -7.96 1.58
C THR A 87 1.10 -7.47 0.20
N ALA A 88 2.05 -7.39 -0.73
CA ALA A 88 1.82 -7.05 -2.11
C ALA A 88 2.09 -8.27 -2.99
N ARG A 89 1.04 -8.91 -3.50
CA ARG A 89 1.17 -10.01 -4.47
C ARG A 89 1.44 -9.46 -5.85
N VAL A 90 2.48 -9.92 -6.53
CA VAL A 90 2.77 -9.51 -7.91
C VAL A 90 1.73 -10.14 -8.84
N THR A 91 0.98 -9.31 -9.55
CA THR A 91 -0.07 -9.75 -10.49
C THR A 91 0.39 -9.71 -11.93
N ALA A 92 1.33 -8.81 -12.27
CA ALA A 92 1.95 -8.76 -13.59
C ALA A 92 3.32 -8.07 -13.54
N LYS A 93 4.21 -8.43 -14.46
CA LYS A 93 5.49 -7.78 -14.71
C LYS A 93 5.70 -7.66 -16.22
N LYS A 94 5.95 -6.45 -16.73
CA LYS A 94 6.23 -6.19 -18.14
C LYS A 94 7.08 -4.94 -18.30
N ASP A 95 8.20 -5.03 -19.01
CA ASP A 95 9.08 -3.89 -19.34
C ASP A 95 9.49 -3.04 -18.11
N GLY A 96 9.78 -3.71 -16.98
CA GLY A 96 10.11 -3.05 -15.71
C GLY A 96 8.92 -2.48 -14.93
N LEU A 97 7.72 -2.50 -15.52
CA LEU A 97 6.48 -2.18 -14.81
C LEU A 97 6.01 -3.39 -14.02
N VAL A 98 5.79 -3.20 -12.72
CA VAL A 98 5.31 -4.24 -11.82
C VAL A 98 3.94 -3.83 -11.30
N ARG A 99 2.94 -4.68 -11.55
CA ARG A 99 1.61 -4.57 -10.96
C ARG A 99 1.52 -5.48 -9.76
N VAL A 100 0.91 -4.96 -8.70
CA VAL A 100 0.72 -5.66 -7.44
C VAL A 100 -0.72 -5.51 -6.96
N ARG A 101 -1.16 -6.53 -6.22
CA ARG A 101 -2.37 -6.48 -5.40
C ARG A 101 -1.94 -6.44 -3.94
N VAL A 102 -2.22 -5.32 -3.28
CA VAL A 102 -1.98 -5.14 -1.85
C VAL A 102 -3.21 -5.60 -1.08
N SER A 103 -3.00 -6.42 -0.05
CA SER A 103 -4.05 -6.90 0.84
C SER A 103 -3.50 -7.23 2.23
N ALA A 104 -4.35 -7.17 3.25
CA ALA A 104 -3.96 -7.52 4.61
C ALA A 104 -3.53 -9.00 4.71
N ILE A 105 -2.52 -9.26 5.55
CA ILE A 105 -2.12 -10.62 5.93
C ILE A 105 -3.14 -11.13 6.94
N ARG A 106 -3.83 -12.22 6.61
CA ARG A 106 -4.65 -12.95 7.60
C ARG A 106 -3.72 -13.89 8.36
N LEU A 107 -3.52 -13.60 9.64
CA LEU A 107 -2.87 -14.50 10.60
C LEU A 107 -3.82 -15.63 10.99
#